data_AF-A0AA37EJS3-F1
#
_entry.id   AF-A0AA37EJS3-F1
#
_cell.length_a   1.000
_cell.length_b   1.000
_cell.length_c   1.000
_cell.angle_alpha   90.00
_cell.angle_beta   90.00
_cell.angle_gamma   90.00
#
_symmetry.space_group_name_H-M   'P 1'
#
loop_
_entity.id
_entity.type
_entity.pdbx_description
1 polymer ?
#
loop_
_entity_poly.entity_id
_entity_poly.type
_entity_poly.pdbx_seq_one_letter_code
_entity_poly.pdbx_strand_id
1 'polypeptide(L)'
;MVKLMPGYVEDVAAWQARLEDLAAKGWFYVPSWILFRLASFERGEPKAVRYRLEPAGKKEKCPDWERRDTYRALGWEYVDTIGKTMHLWRCDNPEAPELHTDPETEARAYDRLSRQEKISGYLSWGILALFAGLIAFTLYVSGETYLAHLVGTWLPMWYLAAVVSFFGTSIFMARWQTYVLRRTLRTMRAGVEAPRRRPYRLACGLTLVLDLLWVFYVIALWCHGAHTSRRTFQQMEDVFEPVPYVAVSQNGEAWASPQENWLTSEQWWTIEDYTEGRRYYRYSEARYYRLRFPWLADDLADSLLVEYGDEYAPTETEYPGLDEAWTGEAVNGDQYLLFRLGDQVWSVEAETNAPLAELLPQYAAVLAEFQ
;
A
#
# COMPACT_ATOMS: atom_id res chain seq x y z
N MET A 1 -25.86 13.89 -12.83
CA MET A 1 -24.76 14.49 -12.03
C MET A 1 -24.29 13.48 -11.00
N VAL A 2 -23.00 13.40 -10.72
CA VAL A 2 -22.43 12.43 -9.78
C VAL A 2 -22.37 13.03 -8.37
N LYS A 3 -22.74 12.25 -7.35
CA LYS A 3 -22.69 12.67 -5.93
C LYS A 3 -22.01 11.59 -5.08
N LEU A 4 -21.22 12.05 -4.11
CA LEU A 4 -20.58 11.19 -3.13
C LEU A 4 -21.61 10.62 -2.15
N MET A 5 -21.52 9.31 -1.96
CA MET A 5 -22.31 8.57 -0.99
C MET A 5 -21.51 8.22 0.27
N PRO A 6 -22.19 7.95 1.40
CA PRO A 6 -21.57 7.28 2.52
C PRO A 6 -20.99 5.94 2.05
N GLY A 7 -19.85 5.54 2.61
CA GLY A 7 -19.02 4.50 1.97
C GLY A 7 -19.61 3.11 2.03
N TYR A 8 -20.46 2.87 3.01
CA TYR A 8 -21.01 1.57 3.32
C TYR A 8 -22.51 1.64 3.20
N VAL A 9 -23.06 0.87 2.27
CA VAL A 9 -24.51 0.68 2.10
C VAL A 9 -25.13 0.08 3.37
N GLU A 10 -24.32 -0.60 4.19
CA GLU A 10 -24.69 -1.15 5.50
C GLU A 10 -24.89 -0.10 6.59
N ASP A 11 -24.36 1.13 6.44
CA ASP A 11 -24.83 2.26 7.24
C ASP A 11 -26.14 2.78 6.65
N VAL A 12 -27.16 1.93 6.79
CA VAL A 12 -28.49 2.10 6.20
C VAL A 12 -29.10 3.43 6.59
N ALA A 13 -28.92 3.86 7.85
CA ALA A 13 -29.42 5.15 8.32
C ALA A 13 -28.72 6.35 7.66
N ALA A 14 -27.40 6.28 7.42
CA ALA A 14 -26.66 7.34 6.73
C ALA A 14 -27.01 7.39 5.24
N TRP A 15 -27.19 6.24 4.60
CA TRP A 15 -27.61 6.16 3.19
C TRP A 15 -29.02 6.68 2.97
N GLN A 16 -29.98 6.24 3.79
CA GLN A 16 -31.37 6.71 3.72
C GLN A 16 -31.44 8.23 3.96
N ALA A 17 -30.80 8.75 5.01
CA ALA A 17 -30.80 10.18 5.31
C ALA A 17 -30.17 11.02 4.19
N ARG A 18 -29.11 10.52 3.54
CA ARG A 18 -28.48 11.20 2.41
C ARG A 18 -29.38 11.23 1.18
N LEU A 19 -30.03 10.11 0.85
CA LEU A 19 -30.93 10.01 -0.29
C LEU A 19 -32.19 10.88 -0.11
N GLU A 20 -32.78 10.87 1.09
CA GLU A 20 -33.90 11.74 1.45
C GLU A 20 -33.54 13.24 1.32
N ASP A 21 -32.36 13.64 1.83
CA ASP A 21 -31.87 15.02 1.73
C ASP A 21 -31.51 15.43 0.28
N LEU A 22 -31.16 14.47 -0.58
CA LEU A 22 -30.90 14.70 -2.00
C LEU A 22 -32.21 14.83 -2.79
N ALA A 23 -33.21 13.99 -2.53
CA ALA A 23 -34.54 14.10 -3.15
C ALA A 23 -35.27 15.38 -2.73
N ALA A 24 -35.13 15.81 -1.47
CA ALA A 24 -35.61 17.11 -1.01
C ALA A 24 -34.98 18.30 -1.78
N LYS A 25 -33.82 18.09 -2.42
CA LYS A 25 -33.14 19.06 -3.29
C LYS A 25 -33.39 18.81 -4.79
N GLY A 26 -34.28 17.87 -5.13
CA GLY A 26 -34.62 17.50 -6.50
C GLY A 26 -33.61 16.56 -7.17
N TRP A 27 -32.79 15.83 -6.39
CA TRP A 27 -31.86 14.83 -6.92
C TRP A 27 -32.37 13.42 -6.64
N PHE A 28 -32.72 12.69 -7.70
CA PHE A 28 -33.19 11.31 -7.63
C PHE A 28 -32.09 10.33 -8.03
N TYR A 29 -31.96 9.23 -7.27
CA TYR A 29 -30.96 8.19 -7.53
C TYR A 29 -31.26 7.45 -8.83
N VAL A 30 -30.24 7.25 -9.67
CA VAL A 30 -30.32 6.50 -10.92
C VAL A 30 -29.47 5.23 -10.81
N PRO A 31 -30.01 4.06 -11.19
CA PRO A 31 -29.23 2.83 -11.28
C PRO A 31 -28.02 3.02 -12.20
N SER A 32 -26.83 3.00 -11.61
CA SER A 32 -25.57 3.33 -12.29
C SER A 32 -24.44 2.51 -11.69
N TRP A 33 -23.37 2.33 -12.48
CA TRP A 33 -22.08 1.91 -11.94
C TRP A 33 -21.67 2.84 -10.78
N ILE A 34 -21.28 2.24 -9.65
CA ILE A 34 -20.73 2.96 -8.50
C ILE A 34 -19.22 2.77 -8.54
N LEU A 35 -18.48 3.82 -8.90
CA LEU A 35 -17.01 3.85 -8.85
C LEU A 35 -16.57 4.82 -7.76
N PHE A 36 -15.60 4.44 -6.91
CA PHE A 36 -15.13 5.28 -5.81
C PHE A 36 -16.27 5.86 -4.96
N ARG A 37 -17.31 5.06 -4.67
CA ARG A 37 -18.48 5.44 -3.86
C ARG A 37 -19.25 6.66 -4.39
N LEU A 38 -19.11 6.94 -5.69
CA LEU A 38 -19.84 7.96 -6.40
C LEU A 38 -21.06 7.33 -7.10
N ALA A 39 -22.24 7.90 -6.87
CA ALA A 39 -23.49 7.45 -7.48
C ALA A 39 -24.05 8.53 -8.41
N SER A 40 -24.75 8.09 -9.46
CA SER A 40 -25.36 8.98 -10.45
C SER A 40 -26.76 9.41 -10.02
N PHE A 41 -27.03 10.70 -10.19
CA PHE A 41 -28.30 11.34 -9.86
C PHE A 41 -28.87 12.10 -11.05
N GLU A 42 -30.18 11.98 -11.24
CA GLU A 42 -30.97 12.79 -12.14
C GLU A 42 -31.62 13.95 -11.40
N ARG A 43 -31.80 15.07 -12.12
CA ARG A 43 -32.46 16.26 -11.58
C ARG A 43 -33.93 16.15 -11.91
N GLY A 44 -34.77 16.16 -10.89
CA GLY A 44 -36.22 16.25 -10.99
C GLY A 44 -36.77 17.34 -10.09
N GLU A 45 -38.09 17.33 -9.89
CA GLU A 45 -38.74 18.27 -8.99
C GLU A 45 -38.40 17.95 -7.52
N PRO A 46 -38.05 18.96 -6.69
CA PRO A 46 -37.83 18.77 -5.27
C PRO A 46 -39.07 18.17 -4.60
N LYS A 47 -38.91 16.95 -4.06
CA LYS A 47 -40.00 16.24 -3.41
C LYS A 47 -39.49 15.59 -2.13
N ALA A 48 -40.28 15.67 -1.06
CA ALA A 48 -40.01 14.93 0.16
C ALA A 48 -40.35 13.46 -0.08
N VAL A 49 -39.30 12.66 -0.33
CA VAL A 49 -39.41 11.25 -0.68
C VAL A 49 -38.72 10.41 0.38
N ARG A 50 -39.33 9.30 0.78
CA ARG A 50 -38.76 8.36 1.76
C ARG A 50 -38.00 7.27 1.02
N TYR A 51 -36.74 7.06 1.37
CA TYR A 51 -35.94 5.94 0.86
C TYR A 51 -35.78 4.88 1.94
N ARG A 52 -35.94 3.60 1.57
CA ARG A 52 -35.69 2.46 2.45
C ARG A 52 -34.79 1.46 1.77
N LEU A 53 -33.82 0.96 2.53
CA LEU A 53 -32.85 -0.03 2.10
C LEU A 53 -33.16 -1.33 2.83
N GLU A 54 -33.32 -2.39 2.06
CA GLU A 54 -33.65 -3.72 2.56
C GLU A 54 -32.54 -4.71 2.17
N PRO A 55 -31.99 -5.49 3.12
CA PRO A 55 -31.05 -6.54 2.79
C PRO A 55 -31.70 -7.64 1.92
N ALA A 56 -31.07 -7.95 0.80
CA ALA A 56 -31.57 -8.97 -0.13
C ALA A 56 -31.50 -10.37 0.51
N GLY A 57 -32.62 -11.10 0.50
CA GLY A 57 -32.73 -12.44 1.08
C GLY A 57 -31.79 -13.47 0.42
N LYS A 58 -31.38 -13.26 -0.83
CA LYS A 58 -30.33 -13.96 -1.60
C LYS A 58 -29.59 -12.92 -2.47
N LYS A 59 -28.40 -13.26 -2.98
CA LYS A 59 -27.69 -12.42 -3.97
C LYS A 59 -28.48 -12.40 -5.28
N GLU A 60 -29.44 -11.50 -5.36
CA GLU A 60 -30.37 -11.37 -6.48
C GLU A 60 -30.11 -10.03 -7.17
N LYS A 61 -30.18 -10.00 -8.51
CA LYS A 61 -30.03 -8.76 -9.28
C LYS A 61 -31.25 -7.85 -9.12
N CYS A 62 -32.42 -8.43 -8.84
CA CYS A 62 -33.59 -7.70 -8.43
C CYS A 62 -34.55 -8.61 -7.65
N PRO A 63 -35.46 -8.04 -6.85
CA PRO A 63 -36.42 -8.83 -6.08
C PRO A 63 -37.45 -9.49 -7.00
N ASP A 64 -38.02 -10.61 -6.54
CA ASP A 64 -39.11 -11.33 -7.22
C ASP A 64 -40.28 -10.40 -7.57
N TRP A 65 -40.94 -10.68 -8.71
CA TRP A 65 -42.09 -9.91 -9.19
C TRP A 65 -43.18 -9.78 -8.12
N GLU A 66 -43.47 -10.85 -7.38
CA GLU A 66 -44.52 -10.86 -6.35
C GLU A 66 -44.23 -9.90 -5.20
N ARG A 67 -42.95 -9.78 -4.77
CA ARG A 67 -42.55 -8.80 -3.74
C ARG A 67 -42.67 -7.38 -4.26
N ARG A 68 -42.31 -7.14 -5.51
CA ARG A 68 -42.45 -5.82 -6.16
C ARG A 68 -43.90 -5.39 -6.26
N ASP A 69 -44.78 -6.31 -6.61
CA ASP A 69 -46.21 -6.02 -6.75
C ASP A 69 -46.87 -5.75 -5.39
N THR A 70 -46.50 -6.53 -4.37
CA THR A 70 -46.94 -6.33 -2.97
C THR A 70 -46.50 -4.95 -2.45
N TYR A 71 -45.25 -4.56 -2.66
CA TYR A 71 -44.74 -3.26 -2.20
C TYR A 71 -45.27 -2.10 -3.05
N ARG A 72 -45.51 -2.30 -4.35
CA ARG A 72 -46.21 -1.33 -5.19
C ARG A 72 -47.63 -1.08 -4.69
N ALA A 73 -48.34 -2.11 -4.25
CA ALA A 73 -49.67 -1.96 -3.64
C ALA A 73 -49.63 -1.16 -2.32
N LEU A 74 -48.50 -1.20 -1.59
CA LEU A 74 -48.24 -0.38 -0.40
C LEU A 74 -47.73 1.04 -0.72
N GLY A 75 -47.60 1.40 -2.00
CA GLY A 75 -47.13 2.72 -2.45
C GLY A 75 -45.61 2.87 -2.54
N TRP A 76 -44.87 1.76 -2.51
CA TRP A 76 -43.41 1.73 -2.64
C TRP A 76 -42.99 1.33 -4.06
N GLU A 77 -42.11 2.13 -4.66
CA GLU A 77 -41.50 1.88 -5.95
C GLU A 77 -40.09 1.30 -5.79
N TYR A 78 -39.78 0.27 -6.56
CA TYR A 78 -38.44 -0.31 -6.61
C TYR A 78 -37.50 0.57 -7.45
N VAL A 79 -36.34 0.94 -6.91
CA VAL A 79 -35.36 1.77 -7.62
C VAL A 79 -34.20 0.92 -8.14
N ASP A 80 -33.45 0.27 -7.25
CA ASP A 80 -32.22 -0.43 -7.63
C ASP A 80 -31.80 -1.50 -6.60
N THR A 81 -30.88 -2.38 -6.98
CA THR A 81 -30.16 -3.25 -6.05
C THR A 81 -28.70 -2.86 -5.98
N ILE A 82 -28.31 -2.25 -4.87
CA ILE A 82 -26.94 -1.81 -4.64
C ILE A 82 -26.10 -3.03 -4.21
N GLY A 83 -24.98 -3.25 -4.92
CA GLY A 83 -23.99 -4.28 -4.56
C GLY A 83 -24.50 -5.73 -4.62
N LYS A 84 -25.70 -5.98 -5.20
CA LYS A 84 -26.41 -7.28 -5.17
C LYS A 84 -26.73 -7.78 -3.75
N THR A 85 -26.69 -6.89 -2.76
CA THR A 85 -26.88 -7.21 -1.34
C THR A 85 -27.96 -6.38 -0.68
N MET A 86 -28.32 -5.22 -1.24
CA MET A 86 -29.32 -4.31 -0.68
C MET A 86 -30.28 -3.81 -1.76
N HIS A 87 -31.59 -3.97 -1.56
CA HIS A 87 -32.65 -3.41 -2.41
C HIS A 87 -33.03 -2.01 -1.93
N LEU A 88 -33.09 -1.06 -2.85
CA LEU A 88 -33.49 0.32 -2.61
C LEU A 88 -34.93 0.52 -3.05
N TRP A 89 -35.78 0.89 -2.09
CA TRP A 89 -37.19 1.23 -2.29
C TRP A 89 -37.42 2.72 -2.05
N ARG A 90 -38.34 3.30 -2.81
CA ARG A 90 -38.72 4.71 -2.79
C ARG A 90 -40.20 4.83 -2.53
N CYS A 91 -40.62 5.67 -1.59
CA CYS A 91 -42.03 6.03 -1.41
C CYS A 91 -42.22 7.53 -1.53
N ASP A 92 -43.16 7.90 -2.39
CA ASP A 92 -43.52 9.28 -2.71
C ASP A 92 -44.68 9.82 -1.86
N ASN A 93 -45.37 8.94 -1.12
CA ASN A 93 -46.51 9.28 -0.27
C ASN A 93 -46.09 9.32 1.21
N PRO A 94 -46.21 10.47 1.91
CA PRO A 94 -45.88 10.56 3.33
C PRO A 94 -46.81 9.74 4.25
N GLU A 95 -48.03 9.43 3.81
CA GLU A 95 -49.02 8.64 4.59
C GLU A 95 -48.96 7.12 4.35
N ALA A 96 -48.08 6.66 3.45
CA ALA A 96 -47.97 5.23 3.20
C ALA A 96 -47.43 4.46 4.43
N PRO A 97 -47.99 3.27 4.75
CA PRO A 97 -47.52 2.45 5.85
C PRO A 97 -46.05 2.06 5.66
N GLU A 98 -45.33 1.91 6.78
CA GLU A 98 -43.91 1.56 6.75
C GLU A 98 -43.70 0.16 6.11
N LEU A 99 -42.62 0.02 5.34
CA LEU A 99 -42.32 -1.18 4.53
C LEU A 99 -42.22 -2.46 5.39
N HIS A 100 -41.77 -2.34 6.64
CA HIS A 100 -41.71 -3.44 7.61
C HIS A 100 -42.35 -3.00 8.92
N THR A 101 -43.39 -3.70 9.35
CA THR A 101 -44.09 -3.48 10.63
C THR A 101 -43.49 -4.33 11.76
N ASP A 102 -42.55 -5.23 11.46
CA ASP A 102 -42.00 -6.21 12.42
C ASP A 102 -40.44 -6.22 12.43
N PRO A 103 -39.80 -5.79 13.53
CA PRO A 103 -38.34 -5.77 13.67
C PRO A 103 -37.68 -7.16 13.63
N GLU A 104 -38.42 -8.26 13.88
CA GLU A 104 -37.84 -9.61 13.85
C GLU A 104 -37.53 -10.11 12.43
N THR A 105 -38.36 -9.75 11.46
CA THR A 105 -38.17 -10.14 10.04
C THR A 105 -36.95 -9.43 9.44
N GLU A 106 -36.74 -8.18 9.84
CA GLU A 106 -35.55 -7.39 9.48
C GLU A 106 -34.28 -8.01 10.07
N ALA A 107 -34.29 -8.39 11.36
CA ALA A 107 -33.13 -9.00 12.03
C ALA A 107 -32.64 -10.31 11.37
N ARG A 108 -33.55 -11.15 10.86
CA ARG A 108 -33.19 -12.40 10.15
C ARG A 108 -32.46 -12.14 8.83
N ALA A 109 -32.84 -11.10 8.11
CA ALA A 109 -32.21 -10.73 6.85
C ALA A 109 -30.80 -10.14 7.05
N TYR A 110 -30.59 -9.35 8.12
CA TYR A 110 -29.26 -8.88 8.51
C TYR A 110 -28.37 -9.99 9.09
N ASP A 111 -28.94 -11.05 9.68
CA ASP A 111 -28.16 -12.18 10.20
C ASP A 111 -27.33 -12.88 9.10
N ARG A 112 -27.85 -12.92 7.87
CA ARG A 112 -27.13 -13.48 6.71
C ARG A 112 -25.96 -12.58 6.30
N LEU A 113 -26.16 -11.27 6.23
CA LEU A 113 -25.07 -10.31 5.98
C LEU A 113 -23.99 -10.43 7.05
N SER A 114 -24.38 -10.61 8.32
CA SER A 114 -23.45 -10.82 9.43
C SER A 114 -22.62 -12.11 9.30
N ARG A 115 -23.21 -13.20 8.78
CA ARG A 115 -22.48 -14.45 8.50
C ARG A 115 -21.54 -14.29 7.31
N GLN A 116 -21.97 -13.58 6.26
CA GLN A 116 -21.14 -13.31 5.09
C GLN A 116 -19.93 -12.42 5.46
N GLU A 117 -20.14 -11.40 6.29
CA GLU A 117 -19.08 -10.56 6.86
C GLU A 117 -18.12 -11.37 7.73
N LYS A 118 -18.62 -12.30 8.56
CA LYS A 118 -17.77 -13.23 9.32
C LYS A 118 -16.90 -14.09 8.40
N ILE A 119 -17.51 -14.69 7.36
CA ILE A 119 -16.77 -15.51 6.39
C ILE A 119 -15.74 -14.67 5.63
N SER A 120 -16.09 -13.46 5.20
CA SER A 120 -15.15 -12.54 4.54
C SER A 120 -14.04 -12.11 5.49
N GLY A 121 -14.35 -11.89 6.77
CA GLY A 121 -13.38 -11.60 7.81
C GLY A 121 -12.42 -12.76 8.02
N TYR A 122 -12.91 -13.99 8.13
CA TYR A 122 -12.07 -15.20 8.23
C TYR A 122 -11.22 -15.39 6.97
N LEU A 123 -11.77 -15.14 5.78
CA LEU A 123 -11.01 -15.18 4.53
C LEU A 123 -9.94 -14.10 4.50
N SER A 124 -10.24 -12.89 4.96
CA SER A 124 -9.27 -11.79 5.06
C SER A 124 -8.16 -12.11 6.07
N TRP A 125 -8.50 -12.71 7.20
CA TRP A 125 -7.52 -13.23 8.17
C TRP A 125 -6.68 -14.37 7.58
N GLY A 126 -7.29 -15.25 6.79
CA GLY A 126 -6.59 -16.31 6.07
C GLY A 126 -5.61 -15.75 5.03
N ILE A 127 -6.02 -14.73 4.28
CA ILE A 127 -5.16 -14.02 3.33
C ILE A 127 -4.02 -13.31 4.07
N LEU A 128 -4.31 -12.63 5.19
CA LEU A 128 -3.29 -11.99 6.01
C LEU A 128 -2.30 -13.00 6.58
N ALA A 129 -2.77 -14.16 7.06
CA ALA A 129 -1.93 -15.24 7.53
C ALA A 129 -1.10 -15.85 6.40
N LEU A 130 -1.65 -15.96 5.20
CA LEU A 130 -0.91 -16.40 4.01
C LEU A 130 0.21 -15.42 3.65
N PHE A 131 -0.07 -14.11 3.63
CA PHE A 131 0.95 -13.08 3.39
C PHE A 131 2.01 -13.06 4.49
N ALA A 132 1.61 -13.16 5.77
CA ALA A 132 2.55 -13.26 6.87
C ALA A 132 3.41 -14.52 6.76
N GLY A 133 2.82 -15.65 6.37
CA GLY A 133 3.53 -16.90 6.09
C GLY A 133 4.47 -16.78 4.90
N LEU A 134 4.09 -16.06 3.84
CA LEU A 134 4.95 -15.79 2.69
C LEU A 134 6.13 -14.90 3.08
N ILE A 135 5.90 -13.85 3.87
CA ILE A 135 6.98 -12.99 4.40
C ILE A 135 7.92 -13.81 5.29
N ALA A 136 7.38 -14.64 6.19
CA ALA A 136 8.18 -15.53 7.03
C ALA A 136 8.96 -16.56 6.18
N PHE A 137 8.37 -17.06 5.10
CA PHE A 137 9.02 -17.95 4.16
C PHE A 137 10.14 -17.24 3.39
N THR A 138 9.91 -16.01 2.91
CA THR A 138 10.98 -15.22 2.27
C THR A 138 12.09 -14.90 3.25
N LEU A 139 11.77 -14.55 4.51
CA LEU A 139 12.79 -14.35 5.56
C LEU A 139 13.59 -15.63 5.82
N TYR A 140 12.91 -16.79 5.84
CA TYR A 140 13.57 -18.08 6.04
C TYR A 140 14.46 -18.48 4.86
N VAL A 141 14.01 -18.24 3.62
CA VAL A 141 14.77 -18.59 2.40
C VAL A 141 15.93 -17.62 2.16
N SER A 142 15.71 -16.32 2.37
CA SER A 142 16.76 -15.31 2.27
C SER A 142 17.77 -15.41 3.42
N GLY A 143 17.40 -16.03 4.55
CA GLY A 143 18.30 -16.27 5.67
C GLY A 143 19.00 -14.98 6.11
N GLU A 144 20.33 -15.02 6.12
CA GLU A 144 21.20 -13.92 6.53
C GLU A 144 21.34 -12.83 5.44
N THR A 145 20.99 -13.08 4.17
CA THR A 145 21.09 -12.06 3.09
C THR A 145 19.88 -11.12 3.00
N TYR A 146 18.92 -11.23 3.92
CA TYR A 146 17.66 -10.48 3.86
C TYR A 146 17.87 -8.96 3.89
N LEU A 147 18.77 -8.46 4.72
CA LEU A 147 18.98 -7.02 4.85
C LEU A 147 19.64 -6.44 3.61
N ALA A 148 20.63 -7.12 3.03
CA ALA A 148 21.25 -6.71 1.77
C ALA A 148 20.21 -6.64 0.64
N HIS A 149 19.33 -7.63 0.52
CA HIS A 149 18.23 -7.57 -0.44
C HIS A 149 17.23 -6.43 -0.15
N LEU A 150 16.88 -6.20 1.11
CA LEU A 150 15.92 -5.17 1.50
C LEU A 150 16.47 -3.75 1.26
N VAL A 151 17.74 -3.52 1.59
CA VAL A 151 18.44 -2.25 1.39
C VAL A 151 18.76 -2.02 -0.09
N GLY A 152 19.12 -3.09 -0.83
CA GLY A 152 19.37 -3.04 -2.27
C GLY A 152 18.11 -2.85 -3.12
N THR A 153 16.91 -3.03 -2.55
CA THR A 153 15.64 -2.75 -3.23
C THR A 153 15.28 -1.28 -3.14
N TRP A 154 14.83 -0.68 -4.25
CA TRP A 154 14.37 0.70 -4.25
C TRP A 154 13.02 0.85 -3.54
N LEU A 155 13.04 1.19 -2.26
CA LEU A 155 11.86 1.27 -1.38
C LEU A 155 11.79 2.63 -0.69
N PRO A 156 11.38 3.68 -1.42
CA PRO A 156 11.36 5.02 -0.86
C PRO A 156 10.29 5.17 0.22
N MET A 157 10.53 6.09 1.17
CA MET A 157 9.62 6.31 2.32
C MET A 157 8.18 6.63 1.91
N TRP A 158 8.00 7.39 0.82
CA TRP A 158 6.66 7.76 0.35
C TRP A 158 5.87 6.53 -0.12
N TYR A 159 6.54 5.53 -0.71
CA TYR A 159 5.91 4.29 -1.15
C TYR A 159 5.51 3.43 0.06
N LEU A 160 6.40 3.30 1.05
CA LEU A 160 6.08 2.64 2.31
C LEU A 160 4.88 3.30 3.01
N ALA A 161 4.86 4.63 3.08
CA ALA A 161 3.74 5.38 3.66
C ALA A 161 2.43 5.14 2.88
N ALA A 162 2.49 5.08 1.54
CA ALA A 162 1.34 4.75 0.70
C ALA A 162 0.81 3.34 0.99
N VAL A 163 1.69 2.34 1.09
CA VAL A 163 1.35 0.94 1.41
C VAL A 163 0.73 0.83 2.80
N VAL A 164 1.39 1.38 3.82
CA VAL A 164 0.93 1.32 5.22
C VAL A 164 -0.40 2.05 5.39
N SER A 165 -0.55 3.23 4.79
CA SER A 165 -1.82 3.97 4.84
C SER A 165 -2.96 3.21 4.15
N PHE A 166 -2.70 2.59 3.01
CA PHE A 166 -3.68 1.78 2.29
C PHE A 166 -4.16 0.57 3.11
N PHE A 167 -3.23 -0.23 3.64
CA PHE A 167 -3.58 -1.40 4.45
C PHE A 167 -4.20 -1.00 5.79
N GLY A 168 -3.63 0.00 6.46
CA GLY A 168 -4.13 0.51 7.74
C GLY A 168 -5.56 1.05 7.63
N THR A 169 -5.85 1.86 6.61
CA THR A 169 -7.21 2.35 6.36
C THR A 169 -8.16 1.25 5.95
N SER A 170 -7.75 0.30 5.10
CA SER A 170 -8.58 -0.85 4.71
C SER A 170 -8.96 -1.73 5.90
N ILE A 171 -8.02 -1.99 6.82
CA ILE A 171 -8.27 -2.74 8.06
C ILE A 171 -9.19 -1.95 9.00
N PHE A 172 -8.87 -0.67 9.25
CA PHE A 172 -9.71 0.21 10.06
C PHE A 172 -11.14 0.23 9.55
N MET A 173 -11.30 0.28 8.23
CA MET A 173 -12.58 0.29 7.55
C MET A 173 -13.35 -1.01 7.66
N ALA A 174 -12.72 -2.16 7.44
CA ALA A 174 -13.37 -3.46 7.63
C ALA A 174 -13.84 -3.63 9.09
N ARG A 175 -13.05 -3.15 10.06
CA ARG A 175 -13.44 -3.15 11.48
C ARG A 175 -14.58 -2.17 11.78
N TRP A 176 -14.55 -0.97 11.19
CA TRP A 176 -15.61 0.02 11.34
C TRP A 176 -16.94 -0.50 10.77
N GLN A 177 -16.92 -1.10 9.58
CA GLN A 177 -18.07 -1.75 8.96
C GLN A 177 -18.63 -2.85 9.87
N THR A 178 -17.78 -3.76 10.33
CA THR A 178 -18.16 -4.83 11.27
C THR A 178 -18.77 -4.25 12.55
N TYR A 179 -18.21 -3.15 13.07
CA TYR A 179 -18.70 -2.49 14.27
C TYR A 179 -20.08 -1.86 14.06
N VAL A 180 -20.28 -1.10 12.96
CA VAL A 180 -21.57 -0.48 12.63
C VAL A 180 -22.63 -1.55 12.44
N LEU A 181 -22.37 -2.57 11.62
CA LEU A 181 -23.30 -3.67 11.39
C LEU A 181 -23.67 -4.41 12.68
N ARG A 182 -22.68 -4.76 13.52
CA ARG A 182 -22.93 -5.40 14.83
C ARG A 182 -23.75 -4.53 15.75
N ARG A 183 -23.52 -3.21 15.75
CA ARG A 183 -24.28 -2.26 16.55
C ARG A 183 -25.73 -2.20 16.09
N THR A 184 -25.98 -2.08 14.78
CA THR A 184 -27.34 -2.04 14.23
C THR A 184 -28.08 -3.35 14.47
N LEU A 185 -27.40 -4.50 14.35
CA LEU A 185 -27.93 -5.81 14.70
C LEU A 185 -28.28 -5.94 16.19
N ARG A 186 -27.44 -5.41 17.08
CA ARG A 186 -27.72 -5.41 18.53
C ARG A 186 -28.94 -4.58 18.87
N THR A 187 -29.12 -3.41 18.25
CA THR A 187 -30.29 -2.56 18.50
C THR A 187 -31.58 -3.19 17.96
N MET A 188 -31.54 -3.79 16.77
CA MET A 188 -32.68 -4.52 16.21
C MET A 188 -33.07 -5.74 17.05
N ARG A 189 -32.10 -6.57 17.47
CA ARG A 189 -32.36 -7.72 18.35
C ARG A 189 -32.87 -7.35 19.74
N ALA A 190 -32.61 -6.12 20.18
CA ALA A 190 -33.14 -5.59 21.43
C ALA A 190 -34.56 -4.99 21.28
N GLY A 191 -35.16 -5.05 20.09
CA GLY A 191 -36.48 -4.47 19.81
C GLY A 191 -36.51 -2.94 19.82
N VAL A 192 -35.33 -2.29 19.80
CA VAL A 192 -35.23 -0.82 19.79
C VAL A 192 -35.20 -0.36 18.34
N GLU A 193 -36.15 0.49 17.95
CA GLU A 193 -36.18 1.13 16.62
C GLU A 193 -34.80 1.74 16.30
N ALA A 194 -34.23 1.39 15.15
CA ALA A 194 -32.94 1.94 14.73
C ALA A 194 -33.04 3.47 14.61
N PRO A 195 -31.98 4.24 14.97
CA PRO A 195 -32.00 5.69 14.86
C PRO A 195 -32.32 6.12 13.42
N ARG A 196 -33.49 6.76 13.21
CA ARG A 196 -34.04 7.12 11.89
C ARG A 196 -33.18 8.13 11.09
N ARG A 197 -32.27 8.87 11.73
CA ARG A 197 -31.30 9.76 11.05
C ARG A 197 -29.93 9.72 11.72
N ARG A 198 -28.87 9.56 10.92
CA ARG A 198 -27.47 9.75 11.33
C ARG A 198 -26.83 10.91 10.58
N PRO A 199 -25.88 11.63 11.21
CA PRO A 199 -25.11 12.66 10.52
C PRO A 199 -24.19 12.03 9.46
N TYR A 200 -24.64 12.02 8.21
CA TYR A 200 -23.95 11.39 7.08
C TYR A 200 -22.74 12.18 6.56
N ARG A 201 -22.57 13.46 6.96
CA ARG A 201 -21.49 14.33 6.45
C ARG A 201 -20.10 13.82 6.85
N LEU A 202 -19.96 13.32 8.09
CA LEU A 202 -18.72 12.71 8.57
C LEU A 202 -18.41 11.41 7.81
N ALA A 203 -19.43 10.60 7.54
CA ALA A 203 -19.28 9.39 6.74
C ALA A 203 -18.87 9.69 5.29
N CYS A 204 -19.43 10.74 4.68
CA CYS A 204 -19.01 11.22 3.36
C CYS A 204 -17.60 11.84 3.37
N GLY A 205 -17.21 12.56 4.43
CA GLY A 205 -15.85 13.10 4.55
C GLY A 205 -14.82 11.98 4.67
N LEU A 206 -15.12 10.99 5.50
CA LEU A 206 -14.28 9.82 5.70
C LEU A 206 -14.14 8.99 4.40
N THR A 207 -15.20 8.85 3.62
CA THR A 207 -15.08 8.19 2.30
C THR A 207 -14.23 8.95 1.33
N LEU A 208 -14.37 10.27 1.27
CA LEU A 208 -13.54 11.09 0.40
C LEU A 208 -12.05 10.93 0.75
N VAL A 209 -11.72 10.94 2.05
CA VAL A 209 -10.33 10.70 2.50
C VAL A 209 -9.83 9.32 2.05
N LEU A 210 -10.66 8.28 2.15
CA LEU A 210 -10.29 6.96 1.64
C LEU A 210 -10.08 6.94 0.13
N ASP A 211 -10.97 7.56 -0.64
CA ASP A 211 -10.86 7.60 -2.10
C ASP A 211 -9.58 8.33 -2.53
N LEU A 212 -9.22 9.42 -1.84
CA LEU A 212 -7.96 10.13 -2.06
C LEU A 212 -6.73 9.27 -1.71
N LEU A 213 -6.76 8.55 -0.59
CA LEU A 213 -5.66 7.64 -0.21
C LEU A 213 -5.52 6.48 -1.20
N TRP A 214 -6.62 5.95 -1.72
CA TRP A 214 -6.61 4.93 -2.77
C TRP A 214 -5.99 5.45 -4.06
N VAL A 215 -6.38 6.65 -4.50
CA VAL A 215 -5.79 7.29 -5.68
C VAL A 215 -4.30 7.53 -5.48
N PHE A 216 -3.91 8.03 -4.31
CA PHE A 216 -2.50 8.20 -3.95
C PHE A 216 -1.73 6.88 -4.00
N TYR A 217 -2.27 5.80 -3.43
CA TYR A 217 -1.65 4.47 -3.49
C TYR A 217 -1.49 3.95 -4.93
N VAL A 218 -2.50 4.13 -5.79
CA VAL A 218 -2.42 3.72 -7.20
C VAL A 218 -1.34 4.52 -7.94
N ILE A 219 -1.29 5.84 -7.74
CA ILE A 219 -0.23 6.69 -8.32
C ILE A 219 1.14 6.23 -7.81
N ALA A 220 1.26 5.97 -6.51
CA ALA A 220 2.47 5.49 -5.87
C ALA A 220 2.95 4.15 -6.47
N LEU A 221 2.04 3.20 -6.68
CA LEU A 221 2.34 1.91 -7.32
C LEU A 221 2.83 2.08 -8.76
N TRP A 222 2.19 2.97 -9.53
CA TRP A 222 2.61 3.29 -10.90
C TRP A 222 3.99 3.95 -10.93
N CYS A 223 4.24 4.94 -10.06
CA CYS A 223 5.54 5.58 -9.93
C CYS A 223 6.62 4.58 -9.54
N HIS A 224 6.33 3.67 -8.60
CA HIS A 224 7.27 2.63 -8.19
C HIS A 224 7.61 1.70 -9.36
N GLY A 225 6.62 1.16 -10.07
CA GLY A 225 6.88 0.31 -11.24
C GLY A 225 7.61 1.01 -12.38
N ALA A 226 7.31 2.29 -12.63
CA ALA A 226 7.98 3.10 -13.65
C ALA A 226 9.45 3.38 -13.28
N HIS A 227 9.77 3.50 -11.99
CA HIS A 227 11.14 3.72 -11.53
C HIS A 227 11.96 2.42 -11.51
N THR A 228 11.41 1.31 -11.01
CA THR A 228 12.11 0.01 -10.99
C THR A 228 12.50 -0.44 -12.41
N SER A 229 11.73 -0.02 -13.43
CA SER A 229 12.05 -0.29 -14.84
C SER A 229 13.06 0.68 -15.47
N ARG A 230 13.41 1.78 -14.80
CA ARG A 230 14.31 2.84 -15.28
C ARG A 230 15.35 3.21 -14.22
N ARG A 231 16.23 2.27 -13.87
CA ARG A 231 17.46 2.62 -13.14
C ARG A 231 18.28 3.54 -14.03
N THR A 232 18.31 4.83 -13.68
CA THR A 232 18.99 5.84 -14.48
C THR A 232 20.33 6.12 -13.81
N PHE A 233 21.40 5.63 -14.41
CA PHE A 233 22.75 6.03 -14.04
C PHE A 233 23.05 7.36 -14.72
N GLN A 234 23.57 8.31 -13.94
CA GLN A 234 24.01 9.62 -14.43
C GLN A 234 25.53 9.64 -14.46
N GLN A 235 26.10 10.29 -15.47
CA GLN A 235 27.55 10.47 -15.53
C GLN A 235 27.98 11.39 -14.38
N MET A 236 29.11 11.11 -13.72
CA MET A 236 29.52 11.88 -12.54
C MET A 236 29.63 13.40 -12.76
N GLU A 237 29.93 13.84 -13.99
CA GLU A 237 30.00 15.26 -14.35
C GLU A 237 28.65 15.99 -14.21
N ASP A 238 27.53 15.26 -14.32
CA ASP A 238 26.17 15.81 -14.27
C ASP A 238 25.54 15.73 -12.86
N VAL A 239 26.24 15.11 -11.89
CA VAL A 239 25.74 14.96 -10.52
C VAL A 239 26.16 16.16 -9.67
N PHE A 240 25.17 16.94 -9.22
CA PHE A 240 25.40 18.17 -8.44
C PHE A 240 25.64 17.92 -6.94
N GLU A 241 25.35 16.72 -6.45
CA GLU A 241 25.51 16.33 -5.05
C GLU A 241 26.87 15.65 -4.84
N PRO A 242 27.51 15.78 -3.66
CA PRO A 242 28.76 15.09 -3.37
C PRO A 242 28.49 13.57 -3.36
N VAL A 243 29.14 12.84 -4.26
CA VAL A 243 29.02 11.37 -4.36
C VAL A 243 30.21 10.73 -3.64
N PRO A 244 29.99 9.78 -2.71
CA PRO A 244 31.07 9.01 -2.12
C PRO A 244 31.66 8.10 -3.20
N TYR A 245 32.84 8.46 -3.69
CA TYR A 245 33.49 7.78 -4.80
C TYR A 245 35.01 7.82 -4.66
N VAL A 246 35.65 6.71 -4.98
CA VAL A 246 37.11 6.58 -5.10
C VAL A 246 37.37 5.91 -6.44
N ALA A 247 38.16 6.58 -7.29
CA ALA A 247 38.51 6.05 -8.60
C ALA A 247 39.40 4.82 -8.46
N VAL A 248 38.91 3.69 -8.94
CA VAL A 248 39.65 2.43 -8.96
C VAL A 248 40.47 2.30 -10.25
N SER A 249 39.93 2.76 -11.38
CA SER A 249 40.63 2.83 -12.67
C SER A 249 41.00 4.27 -13.04
N GLN A 250 42.18 4.47 -13.64
CA GLN A 250 42.61 5.79 -14.12
C GLN A 250 41.93 6.22 -15.43
N ASN A 251 41.30 5.30 -16.16
CA ASN A 251 40.79 5.52 -17.51
C ASN A 251 39.28 5.19 -17.68
N GLY A 252 38.57 4.85 -16.61
CA GLY A 252 37.15 4.51 -16.64
C GLY A 252 36.24 5.75 -16.64
N GLU A 253 35.07 5.65 -17.29
CA GLU A 253 33.98 6.60 -17.12
C GLU A 253 33.16 6.18 -15.90
N ALA A 254 32.97 7.11 -14.96
CA ALA A 254 32.28 6.85 -13.72
C ALA A 254 30.83 7.33 -13.78
N TRP A 255 29.92 6.44 -13.36
CA TRP A 255 28.49 6.66 -13.33
C TRP A 255 27.99 6.51 -11.90
N ALA A 256 27.06 7.36 -11.50
CA ALA A 256 26.44 7.32 -10.18
C ALA A 256 24.92 7.28 -10.30
N SER A 257 24.27 6.53 -9.42
CA SER A 257 22.81 6.49 -9.31
C SER A 257 22.42 6.57 -7.84
N PRO A 258 21.75 7.66 -7.41
CA PRO A 258 21.21 7.73 -6.07
C PRO A 258 20.08 6.70 -5.94
N GLN A 259 20.08 5.95 -4.84
CA GLN A 259 19.03 5.01 -4.51
C GLN A 259 18.23 5.53 -3.32
N GLU A 260 16.91 5.40 -3.37
CA GLU A 260 16.05 5.74 -2.24
C GLU A 260 15.61 4.47 -1.52
N ASN A 261 15.93 4.38 -0.23
CA ASN A 261 15.40 3.37 0.66
C ASN A 261 14.95 4.02 1.97
N TRP A 262 13.90 3.48 2.60
CA TRP A 262 13.42 3.94 3.90
C TRP A 262 14.37 3.55 5.05
N LEU A 263 15.26 2.59 4.84
CA LEU A 263 16.30 2.20 5.80
C LEU A 263 17.56 3.07 5.73
N THR A 264 17.82 3.70 4.58
CA THR A 264 19.00 4.54 4.35
C THR A 264 18.63 6.02 4.32
N SER A 265 19.49 6.88 4.87
CA SER A 265 19.39 8.33 4.70
C SER A 265 19.94 8.71 3.33
N GLU A 266 21.07 8.11 2.96
CA GLU A 266 21.77 8.29 1.70
C GLU A 266 22.23 6.91 1.20
N GLN A 267 22.10 6.69 -0.10
CA GLN A 267 22.54 5.45 -0.73
C GLN A 267 22.96 5.75 -2.15
N TRP A 268 24.18 5.33 -2.50
CA TRP A 268 24.77 5.59 -3.80
C TRP A 268 25.22 4.28 -4.41
N TRP A 269 24.90 4.12 -5.69
CA TRP A 269 25.45 3.06 -6.51
C TRP A 269 26.31 3.70 -7.58
N THR A 270 27.62 3.47 -7.48
CA THR A 270 28.61 3.94 -8.44
C THR A 270 29.16 2.78 -9.25
N ILE A 271 29.33 2.99 -10.55
CA ILE A 271 29.90 2.03 -11.47
C ILE A 271 30.98 2.73 -12.28
N GLU A 272 32.16 2.14 -12.36
CA GLU A 272 33.18 2.52 -13.33
C GLU A 272 33.13 1.55 -14.50
N ASP A 273 32.76 2.06 -15.67
CA ASP A 273 32.76 1.30 -16.91
C ASP A 273 33.90 1.78 -17.82
N TYR A 274 34.51 0.85 -18.55
CA TYR A 274 35.46 1.15 -19.62
C TYR A 274 34.90 0.65 -20.94
N THR A 275 35.00 1.49 -21.96
CA THR A 275 34.53 1.14 -23.30
C THR A 275 35.72 0.93 -24.23
N GLU A 276 35.97 -0.32 -24.63
CA GLU A 276 36.96 -0.64 -25.66
C GLU A 276 36.25 -0.99 -26.97
N GLY A 277 36.18 -0.04 -27.89
CA GLY A 277 35.53 -0.21 -29.19
C GLY A 277 33.99 -0.28 -29.09
N ARG A 278 33.40 -1.49 -29.17
CA ARG A 278 31.94 -1.74 -29.06
C ARG A 278 31.57 -2.61 -27.84
N ARG A 279 32.54 -2.98 -27.01
CA ARG A 279 32.32 -3.81 -25.83
C ARG A 279 32.40 -2.95 -24.57
N TYR A 280 31.44 -3.16 -23.69
CA TYR A 280 31.36 -2.54 -22.37
C TYR A 280 31.94 -3.52 -21.36
N TYR A 281 32.91 -3.06 -20.58
CA TYR A 281 33.51 -3.81 -19.48
C TYR A 281 33.30 -3.02 -18.20
N ARG A 282 32.79 -3.70 -17.16
CA ARG A 282 32.58 -3.10 -15.83
C ARG A 282 33.85 -3.32 -15.01
N TYR A 283 34.50 -2.24 -14.62
CA TYR A 283 35.77 -2.27 -13.87
C TYR A 283 35.54 -2.28 -12.36
N SER A 284 34.61 -1.47 -11.88
CA SER A 284 34.26 -1.43 -10.46
C SER A 284 32.77 -1.20 -10.27
N GLU A 285 32.23 -1.85 -9.24
CA GLU A 285 30.89 -1.62 -8.72
C GLU A 285 31.00 -1.31 -7.23
N ALA A 286 30.59 -0.10 -6.86
CA ALA A 286 30.60 0.35 -5.47
C ALA A 286 29.17 0.69 -5.03
N ARG A 287 28.80 0.18 -3.86
CA ARG A 287 27.51 0.42 -3.20
C ARG A 287 27.76 1.00 -1.82
N TYR A 288 27.44 2.27 -1.67
CA TYR A 288 27.52 2.99 -0.42
C TYR A 288 26.14 3.09 0.24
N TYR A 289 26.09 2.79 1.53
CA TYR A 289 24.90 2.84 2.35
C TYR A 289 25.15 3.66 3.60
N ARG A 290 24.34 4.69 3.82
CA ARG A 290 24.24 5.40 5.10
C ARG A 290 22.93 5.06 5.76
N LEU A 291 22.96 4.34 6.88
CA LEU A 291 21.77 3.81 7.52
C LEU A 291 21.13 4.85 8.46
N ARG A 292 19.80 4.92 8.45
CA ARG A 292 19.06 5.75 9.41
C ARG A 292 19.10 5.19 10.83
N PHE A 293 19.38 3.90 10.94
CA PHE A 293 19.39 3.13 12.18
C PHE A 293 20.77 2.51 12.33
N PRO A 294 21.67 3.11 13.13
CA PRO A 294 23.07 2.67 13.22
C PRO A 294 23.23 1.21 13.66
N TRP A 295 22.31 0.69 14.48
CA TRP A 295 22.35 -0.70 14.94
C TRP A 295 22.09 -1.75 13.84
N LEU A 296 21.65 -1.33 12.65
CA LEU A 296 21.49 -2.23 11.49
C LEU A 296 22.78 -2.33 10.65
N ALA A 297 23.81 -1.53 10.95
CA ALA A 297 25.04 -1.50 10.17
C ALA A 297 25.80 -2.82 10.26
N ASP A 298 25.89 -3.39 11.47
CA ASP A 298 26.51 -4.69 11.74
C ASP A 298 25.75 -5.79 10.99
N ASP A 299 24.42 -5.86 11.17
CA ASP A 299 23.58 -6.86 10.51
C ASP A 299 23.61 -6.72 8.96
N LEU A 300 23.75 -5.50 8.43
CA LEU A 300 23.89 -5.28 6.99
C LEU A 300 25.26 -5.73 6.47
N ALA A 301 26.33 -5.47 7.21
CA ALA A 301 27.67 -5.92 6.86
C ALA A 301 27.72 -7.45 6.83
N ASP A 302 27.21 -8.12 7.87
CA ASP A 302 27.08 -9.58 7.91
C ASP A 302 26.24 -10.11 6.73
N SER A 303 25.12 -9.46 6.43
CA SER A 303 24.26 -9.81 5.31
C SER A 303 24.96 -9.70 3.95
N LEU A 304 25.84 -8.70 3.76
CA LEU A 304 26.63 -8.53 2.54
C LEU A 304 27.78 -9.54 2.47
N LEU A 305 28.44 -9.82 3.59
CA LEU A 305 29.46 -10.86 3.68
C LEU A 305 28.92 -12.24 3.33
N VAL A 306 27.68 -12.55 3.70
CA VAL A 306 27.03 -13.82 3.31
C VAL A 306 26.63 -13.82 1.83
N GLU A 307 26.15 -12.69 1.30
CA GLU A 307 25.79 -12.57 -0.12
C GLU A 307 27.00 -12.79 -1.05
N TYR A 308 28.16 -12.24 -0.69
CA TYR A 308 29.39 -12.30 -1.48
C TYR A 308 30.39 -13.37 -0.97
N GLY A 309 30.06 -14.05 0.12
CA GLY A 309 31.00 -14.92 0.86
C GLY A 309 31.45 -16.15 0.10
N ASP A 310 30.53 -16.78 -0.62
CA ASP A 310 30.83 -17.97 -1.45
C ASP A 310 31.73 -17.65 -2.64
N GLU A 311 31.72 -16.41 -3.12
CA GLU A 311 32.46 -15.98 -4.30
C GLU A 311 33.86 -15.43 -3.94
N TYR A 312 33.94 -14.59 -2.91
CA TYR A 312 35.14 -13.82 -2.59
C TYR A 312 35.89 -14.29 -1.32
N ALA A 313 35.28 -15.15 -0.50
CA ALA A 313 35.83 -15.62 0.77
C ALA A 313 36.48 -14.49 1.62
N PRO A 314 35.73 -13.42 1.94
CA PRO A 314 36.28 -12.21 2.57
C PRO A 314 36.91 -12.51 3.93
N THR A 315 38.05 -11.88 4.20
CA THR A 315 38.80 -11.99 5.46
C THR A 315 38.90 -10.64 6.14
N GLU A 316 38.72 -10.63 7.46
CA GLU A 316 38.77 -9.41 8.26
C GLU A 316 40.20 -8.82 8.25
N THR A 317 40.27 -7.51 8.05
CA THR A 317 41.51 -6.73 7.97
C THR A 317 41.37 -5.52 8.88
N GLU A 318 42.24 -5.41 9.88
CA GLU A 318 42.25 -4.24 10.76
C GLU A 318 42.81 -3.00 10.03
N TYR A 319 42.05 -1.91 10.04
CA TYR A 319 42.50 -0.62 9.50
C TYR A 319 42.19 0.53 10.48
N PRO A 320 43.19 1.37 10.86
CA PRO A 320 42.96 2.47 11.78
C PRO A 320 41.97 3.51 11.22
N GLY A 321 40.87 3.75 11.94
CA GLY A 321 39.85 4.74 11.56
C GLY A 321 38.61 4.14 10.89
N LEU A 322 38.56 2.82 10.72
CA LEU A 322 37.36 2.06 10.40
C LEU A 322 36.98 1.20 11.60
N ASP A 323 35.68 0.93 11.77
CA ASP A 323 35.23 0.03 12.84
C ASP A 323 35.54 -1.42 12.44
N GLU A 324 35.21 -1.78 11.20
CA GLU A 324 35.46 -3.09 10.60
C GLU A 324 35.79 -2.95 9.11
N ALA A 325 36.65 -3.83 8.60
CA ALA A 325 36.95 -3.94 7.18
C ALA A 325 37.27 -5.39 6.79
N TRP A 326 36.87 -5.76 5.58
CA TRP A 326 37.07 -7.09 5.02
C TRP A 326 37.51 -7.00 3.57
N THR A 327 38.46 -7.85 3.20
CA THR A 327 38.97 -7.98 1.84
C THR A 327 38.85 -9.43 1.37
N GLY A 328 38.39 -9.64 0.15
CA GLY A 328 38.28 -10.94 -0.49
C GLY A 328 38.78 -10.89 -1.94
N GLU A 329 39.12 -12.05 -2.48
CA GLU A 329 39.54 -12.20 -3.87
C GLU A 329 38.85 -13.45 -4.42
N ALA A 330 38.10 -13.28 -5.52
CA ALA A 330 37.43 -14.35 -6.20
C ALA A 330 38.41 -15.15 -7.08
N VAL A 331 37.99 -16.36 -7.47
CA VAL A 331 38.82 -17.29 -8.26
C VAL A 331 39.20 -16.74 -9.64
N ASN A 332 38.40 -15.82 -10.18
CA ASN A 332 38.65 -15.13 -11.44
C ASN A 332 39.64 -13.94 -11.33
N GLY A 333 40.05 -13.57 -10.12
CA GLY A 333 40.94 -12.43 -9.84
C GLY A 333 40.21 -11.12 -9.50
N ASP A 334 38.88 -11.13 -9.43
CA ASP A 334 38.11 -9.97 -8.97
C ASP A 334 38.30 -9.79 -7.46
N GLN A 335 38.38 -8.55 -7.02
CA GLN A 335 38.60 -8.23 -5.62
C GLN A 335 37.35 -7.60 -5.02
N TYR A 336 37.09 -7.96 -3.77
CA TYR A 336 35.99 -7.46 -2.98
C TYR A 336 36.50 -6.77 -1.72
N LEU A 337 35.93 -5.61 -1.43
CA LEU A 337 36.22 -4.82 -0.25
C LEU A 337 34.91 -4.37 0.40
N LEU A 338 34.74 -4.70 1.67
CA LEU A 338 33.63 -4.24 2.50
C LEU A 338 34.18 -3.54 3.72
N PHE A 339 33.63 -2.40 4.10
CA PHE A 339 34.03 -1.72 5.32
C PHE A 339 32.90 -0.91 5.93
N ARG A 340 33.04 -0.65 7.23
CA ARG A 340 32.05 0.01 8.06
C ARG A 340 32.67 1.09 8.93
N LEU A 341 31.94 2.19 9.10
CA LEU A 341 32.23 3.24 10.05
C LEU A 341 30.92 3.82 10.60
N GLY A 342 30.57 3.46 11.83
CA GLY A 342 29.33 3.86 12.49
C GLY A 342 28.09 3.37 11.74
N ASP A 343 27.32 4.31 11.19
CA ASP A 343 26.11 4.07 10.40
C ASP A 343 26.36 3.90 8.90
N GLN A 344 27.63 3.99 8.46
CA GLN A 344 28.03 3.91 7.06
C GLN A 344 28.61 2.53 6.75
N VAL A 345 28.13 1.91 5.67
CA VAL A 345 28.59 0.62 5.13
C VAL A 345 28.89 0.82 3.64
N TRP A 346 30.05 0.36 3.18
CA TRP A 346 30.45 0.50 1.79
C TRP A 346 31.00 -0.82 1.27
N SER A 347 30.36 -1.34 0.22
CA SER A 347 30.74 -2.56 -0.50
C SER A 347 31.31 -2.17 -1.86
N VAL A 348 32.47 -2.71 -2.22
CA VAL A 348 33.15 -2.46 -3.48
C VAL A 348 33.62 -3.78 -4.09
N GLU A 349 33.29 -3.98 -5.35
CA GLU A 349 33.73 -5.08 -6.18
C GLU A 349 34.49 -4.49 -7.36
N ALA A 350 35.68 -4.99 -7.67
CA ALA A 350 36.42 -4.49 -8.83
C ALA A 350 37.39 -5.50 -9.44
N GLU A 351 37.47 -5.48 -10.76
CA GLU A 351 38.44 -6.23 -11.56
C GLU A 351 39.73 -5.42 -11.67
N THR A 352 40.71 -5.68 -10.80
CA THR A 352 41.95 -4.88 -10.74
C THR A 352 43.19 -5.73 -10.50
N ASN A 353 44.31 -5.30 -11.10
CA ASN A 353 45.61 -5.94 -10.91
C ASN A 353 46.33 -5.48 -9.62
N ALA A 354 45.90 -4.37 -9.02
CA ALA A 354 46.47 -3.84 -7.78
C ALA A 354 45.57 -4.23 -6.60
N PRO A 355 46.10 -4.44 -5.38
CA PRO A 355 45.26 -4.79 -4.24
C PRO A 355 44.30 -3.64 -3.87
N LEU A 356 42.99 -3.90 -3.79
CA LEU A 356 41.98 -2.92 -3.38
C LEU A 356 42.25 -2.36 -1.98
N ALA A 357 42.92 -3.15 -1.13
CA ALA A 357 43.36 -2.75 0.20
C ALA A 357 44.27 -1.50 0.17
N GLU A 358 45.00 -1.24 -0.93
CA GLU A 358 45.82 -0.03 -1.06
C GLU A 358 44.98 1.25 -1.17
N LEU A 359 43.70 1.14 -1.57
CA LEU A 359 42.77 2.26 -1.67
C LEU A 359 42.02 2.54 -0.37
N LEU A 360 42.14 1.69 0.66
CA LEU A 360 41.51 1.89 1.99
C LEU A 360 41.73 3.29 2.59
N PRO A 361 42.93 3.91 2.51
CA PRO A 361 43.12 5.26 3.03
C PRO A 361 42.24 6.31 2.32
N GLN A 362 42.01 6.15 1.01
CA GLN A 362 41.17 7.05 0.23
C GLN A 362 39.69 6.86 0.59
N TYR A 363 39.25 5.61 0.71
CA TYR A 363 37.89 5.29 1.15
C TYR A 363 37.59 5.81 2.57
N ALA A 364 38.53 5.63 3.51
CA ALA A 364 38.39 6.15 4.87
C ALA A 364 38.33 7.68 4.91
N ALA A 365 39.12 8.37 4.07
CA ALA A 365 39.06 9.81 3.95
C ALA A 365 37.69 10.29 3.44
N VAL A 366 37.13 9.63 2.42
CA VAL A 366 35.80 9.94 1.90
C VAL A 366 34.75 9.71 2.98
N LEU A 367 34.75 8.57 3.69
CA LEU A 367 33.77 8.33 4.77
C LEU A 367 33.81 9.41 5.86
N ALA A 368 35.00 9.91 6.21
CA ALA A 368 35.17 10.97 7.19
C ALA A 368 34.61 12.33 6.73
N GLU A 369 34.62 12.63 5.43
CA GLU A 369 34.01 13.83 4.87
C GLU A 369 32.47 13.80 4.89
N PHE A 370 31.88 12.60 4.89
CA PHE A 370 30.44 12.38 4.86
C PHE A 370 29.81 12.09 6.24
N GLN A 371 30.58 12.18 7.34
CA GLN A 371 30.08 12.00 8.72
C GLN A 371 29.07 13.05 9.16
#